data_AF-A0A1C5D7P0-F1
#
_entry.id   AF-A0A1C5D7P0-F1
#
_cell.length_a   1.000
_cell.length_b   1.000
_cell.length_c   1.000
_cell.angle_alpha   90.00
_cell.angle_beta   90.00
_cell.angle_gamma   90.00
#
_symmetry.space_group_name_H-M   'P 1'
#
loop_
_entity.id
_entity.type
_entity.pdbx_description
1 polymer ?
#
loop_
_entity_poly.entity_id
_entity_poly.type
_entity_poly.pdbx_seq_one_letter_code
_entity_poly.pdbx_strand_id
1 'polypeptide(L)'
;AGRADGAAADGTAVALDFARTDGADATVSGALVLGRSDGNVRYLTAPWVRETSVRDLLDPDGSARPLRRDAHGVTEPLDSPATARDCASWDTLEVRADGTERLLTDLGELIPARLTSGPPSSPKDVSDAADRAAWARTACLLPTVRSHGVRSVNSWEYARQPLPESNGTARWLCTRAETWHGTGSRVLAQFQAPSERKAAPAAIAARAEDTPACGPREPQVLAGVLWKSRNGHWYVLAAGSDQLTSLEVSGGAKAHTKGRLLATRAKEGTEAALYGRTPNGKRVDALR
;
A
#
# COMPACT_ATOMS: atom_id res chain seq x y z
N ALA A 1 9.81 23.96 -2.18
CA ALA A 1 10.98 23.88 -1.31
C ALA A 1 11.71 25.21 -1.36
N GLY A 2 11.80 25.92 -0.22
CA GLY A 2 12.66 27.09 -0.07
C GLY A 2 13.40 26.92 1.25
N ARG A 3 14.71 26.74 1.20
CA ARG A 3 15.57 26.80 2.39
C ARG A 3 15.86 28.27 2.67
N ALA A 4 15.51 28.72 3.87
CA ALA A 4 16.12 29.90 4.44
C ALA A 4 17.25 29.41 5.35
N ASP A 5 18.49 29.60 4.92
CA ASP A 5 19.67 29.33 5.73
C ASP A 5 19.86 30.50 6.72
N GLY A 6 19.31 30.34 7.93
CA GLY A 6 19.63 31.17 9.09
C GLY A 6 20.77 30.52 9.87
N ALA A 7 21.91 31.22 9.99
CA ALA A 7 23.06 30.78 10.76
C ALA A 7 22.69 30.57 12.24
N ALA A 8 22.90 29.36 12.76
CA ALA A 8 22.72 29.05 14.17
C ALA A 8 24.01 29.31 14.95
N ALA A 9 23.94 30.20 15.94
CA ALA A 9 24.88 30.22 17.07
C ALA A 9 24.48 29.14 18.08
N ASP A 10 25.46 28.57 18.79
CA ASP A 10 25.34 27.40 19.68
C ASP A 10 24.06 27.35 20.55
N GLY A 11 23.27 26.29 20.36
CA GLY A 11 22.08 25.97 21.18
C GLY A 11 20.87 25.54 20.34
N THR A 12 20.56 24.24 20.34
CA THR A 12 19.34 23.59 19.80
C THR A 12 18.71 24.26 18.57
N ALA A 13 19.05 23.77 17.37
CA ALA A 13 18.38 24.18 16.14
C ALA A 13 16.86 23.92 16.26
N VAL A 14 16.07 24.99 16.26
CA VAL A 14 14.60 24.93 16.18
C VAL A 14 14.23 24.91 14.70
N ALA A 15 13.60 23.83 14.26
CA ALA A 15 13.04 23.71 12.92
C ALA A 15 11.52 23.97 12.97
N LEU A 16 11.01 24.69 11.98
CA LEU A 16 9.58 24.90 11.77
C LEU A 16 9.19 24.31 10.41
N ASP A 17 8.38 23.25 10.45
CA ASP A 17 7.88 22.59 9.26
C ASP A 17 6.42 22.96 8.99
N PHE A 18 6.09 23.19 7.72
CA PHE A 18 4.73 23.45 7.26
C PHE A 18 4.29 22.38 6.27
N ALA A 19 3.09 21.85 6.45
CA ALA A 19 2.42 21.00 5.47
C ALA A 19 1.05 21.59 5.12
N ARG A 20 0.72 21.60 3.83
CA ARG A 20 -0.62 21.94 3.35
C ARG A 20 -1.43 20.65 3.20
N THR A 21 -2.49 20.51 3.98
CA THR A 21 -3.31 19.29 4.06
C THR A 21 -4.75 19.58 3.67
N ASP A 22 -4.96 19.88 2.38
CA ASP A 22 -6.26 20.26 1.87
C ASP A 22 -7.28 19.10 2.01
N GLY A 23 -8.50 19.44 2.42
CA GLY A 23 -9.58 18.47 2.61
C GLY A 23 -9.33 17.48 3.74
N ALA A 24 -8.48 17.80 4.72
CA ALA A 24 -8.33 17.02 5.94
C ALA A 24 -9.65 16.97 6.71
N ASP A 25 -10.00 15.79 7.20
CA ASP A 25 -11.20 15.51 7.98
C ASP A 25 -10.83 14.69 9.22
N ALA A 26 -11.82 14.38 10.07
CA ALA A 26 -11.59 13.63 11.32
C ALA A 26 -10.99 12.23 11.10
N THR A 27 -11.11 11.64 9.91
CA THR A 27 -10.61 10.30 9.59
C THR A 27 -9.11 10.28 9.32
N VAL A 28 -8.55 11.38 8.83
CA VAL A 28 -7.12 11.54 8.51
C VAL A 28 -6.38 12.50 9.44
N SER A 29 -7.08 13.10 10.41
CA SER A 29 -6.53 14.08 11.35
C SER A 29 -6.39 13.53 12.78
N GLY A 30 -6.25 12.22 12.95
CA GLY A 30 -6.18 11.59 14.28
C GLY A 30 -4.86 11.83 15.03
N ALA A 31 -3.78 12.11 14.31
CA ALA A 31 -2.46 12.33 14.89
C ALA A 31 -1.60 13.24 14.01
N LEU A 32 -0.65 13.92 14.63
CA LEU A 32 0.42 14.68 13.99
C LEU A 32 1.76 14.19 14.52
N VAL A 33 2.77 14.13 13.66
CA VAL A 33 4.13 13.81 14.10
C VAL A 33 4.68 15.00 14.88
N LEU A 34 5.00 14.76 16.15
CA LEU A 34 5.63 15.76 17.02
C LEU A 34 7.13 15.83 16.79
N GLY A 35 7.76 14.68 16.53
CA GLY A 35 9.19 14.60 16.26
C GLY A 35 9.65 13.19 15.97
N ARG A 36 10.81 13.10 15.30
CA ARG A 36 11.55 11.87 15.05
C ARG A 36 12.94 11.98 15.64
N SER A 37 13.33 11.02 16.46
CA SER A 37 14.64 11.01 17.13
C SER A 37 15.09 9.57 17.33
N ASP A 38 16.36 9.25 17.06
CA ASP A 38 16.96 7.94 17.33
C ASP A 38 16.13 6.76 16.79
N GLY A 39 15.64 6.89 15.55
CA GLY A 39 14.82 5.85 14.89
C GLY A 39 13.36 5.77 15.36
N ASN A 40 12.98 6.59 16.34
CA ASN A 40 11.63 6.62 16.91
C ASN A 40 10.83 7.82 16.39
N VAL A 41 9.50 7.72 16.50
CA VAL A 41 8.54 8.79 16.27
C VAL A 41 7.64 8.97 17.49
N ARG A 42 7.25 10.21 17.79
CA ARG A 42 6.18 10.54 18.74
C ARG A 42 5.06 11.27 18.03
N TYR A 43 3.83 11.02 18.47
CA TYR A 43 2.64 11.66 17.89
C TYR A 43 1.93 12.53 18.91
N LEU A 44 1.49 13.71 18.48
CA LEU A 44 0.43 14.45 19.16
C LEU A 44 -0.92 13.95 18.63
N THR A 45 -1.77 13.44 19.51
CA THR A 45 -3.09 12.91 19.11
C THR A 45 -4.18 13.98 19.17
N ALA A 46 -5.18 13.84 18.30
CA ALA A 46 -6.33 14.73 18.33
C ALA A 46 -7.21 14.51 19.58
N PRO A 47 -7.94 15.53 20.06
CA PRO A 47 -8.73 15.45 21.29
C PRO A 47 -9.82 14.36 21.30
N TRP A 48 -10.30 13.94 20.12
CA TRP A 48 -11.31 12.89 19.98
C TRP A 48 -10.74 11.46 19.99
N VAL A 49 -9.40 11.30 19.93
CA VAL A 49 -8.76 9.99 20.03
C VAL A 49 -8.84 9.49 21.47
N ARG A 50 -9.48 8.34 21.66
CA ARG A 50 -9.71 7.75 22.99
C ARG A 50 -8.61 6.78 23.39
N GLU A 51 -8.08 6.04 22.43
CA GLU A 51 -7.03 5.04 22.68
C GLU A 51 -5.99 5.06 21.56
N THR A 52 -4.78 4.65 21.94
CA THR A 52 -3.64 4.49 21.04
C THR A 52 -2.96 3.17 21.32
N SER A 53 -2.57 2.49 20.26
CA SER A 53 -1.84 1.24 20.29
C SER A 53 -0.83 1.20 19.16
N VAL A 54 0.15 0.31 19.27
CA VAL A 54 1.10 -0.02 18.21
C VAL A 54 0.75 -1.37 17.62
N ARG A 55 0.70 -1.44 16.29
CA ARG A 55 0.53 -2.69 15.55
C ARG A 55 1.68 -2.86 14.55
N ASP A 56 2.37 -3.99 14.63
CA ASP A 56 3.30 -4.40 13.59
C ASP A 56 2.51 -4.98 12.41
N LEU A 57 2.66 -4.39 11.21
CA LEU A 57 2.01 -4.94 10.02
C LEU A 57 2.59 -6.29 9.60
N LEU A 58 3.85 -6.60 9.93
CA LEU A 58 4.46 -7.88 9.57
C LEU A 58 3.99 -9.05 10.45
N ASP A 59 3.30 -8.77 11.57
CA ASP A 59 2.61 -9.77 12.39
C ASP A 59 1.08 -9.62 12.27
N PRO A 60 0.45 -10.22 11.23
CA PRO A 60 -0.97 -10.01 10.96
C PRO A 60 -1.92 -10.60 12.02
N ASP A 61 -1.42 -11.54 12.84
CA ASP A 61 -2.17 -12.17 13.93
C ASP A 61 -1.81 -11.57 15.30
N GLY A 62 -0.77 -10.75 15.36
CA GLY A 62 -0.34 -10.01 16.53
C GLY A 62 -1.44 -9.08 17.06
N SER A 63 -1.60 -9.06 18.37
CA SER A 63 -2.45 -8.08 19.04
C SER A 63 -1.77 -6.71 19.03
N ALA A 64 -2.58 -5.65 18.94
CA ALA A 64 -2.06 -4.31 19.11
C ALA A 64 -1.63 -4.11 20.57
N ARG A 65 -0.46 -3.51 20.77
CA ARG A 65 0.10 -3.24 22.10
C ARG A 65 -0.31 -1.84 22.54
N PRO A 66 -0.83 -1.64 23.77
CA PRO A 66 -1.18 -0.30 24.24
C PRO A 66 0.01 0.66 24.15
N LEU A 67 -0.23 1.86 23.61
CA LEU A 67 0.74 2.94 23.55
C LEU A 67 0.26 4.06 24.47
N ARG A 68 0.99 4.35 25.54
CA ARG A 68 0.53 5.36 26.50
C ARG A 68 0.58 6.74 25.88
N ARG A 69 -0.26 7.63 26.41
CA ARG A 69 -0.23 9.06 26.14
C ARG A 69 -0.09 9.83 27.43
N ASP A 70 0.63 10.93 27.40
CA ASP A 70 0.69 11.88 28.51
C ASP A 70 -0.58 12.73 28.60
N ALA A 71 -0.62 13.63 29.59
CA ALA A 71 -1.74 14.54 29.81
C ALA A 71 -1.94 15.57 28.67
N HIS A 72 -0.96 15.74 27.79
CA HIS A 72 -1.00 16.62 26.63
C HIS A 72 -1.41 15.88 25.34
N GLY A 73 -1.67 14.57 25.42
CA GLY A 73 -2.07 13.75 24.29
C GLY A 73 -0.89 13.29 23.42
N VAL A 74 0.35 13.42 23.92
CA VAL A 74 1.56 12.97 23.23
C VAL A 74 1.80 11.50 23.54
N THR A 75 2.07 10.69 22.52
CA THR A 75 2.36 9.27 22.69
C THR A 75 3.75 9.04 23.28
N GLU A 76 3.93 7.91 23.97
CA GLU A 76 5.24 7.29 24.10
C GLU A 76 5.88 7.09 22.71
N PRO A 77 7.22 7.06 22.61
CA PRO A 77 7.89 6.79 21.34
C PRO A 77 7.58 5.38 20.84
N LEU A 78 7.46 5.23 19.52
CA LEU A 78 7.46 3.94 18.83
C LEU A 78 8.44 3.98 17.66
N ASP A 79 8.89 2.80 17.20
CA ASP A 79 9.79 2.69 16.06
C ASP A 79 9.17 3.32 14.82
N SER A 80 9.94 4.13 14.09
CA SER A 80 9.49 4.81 12.88
C SER A 80 9.93 4.03 11.63
N PRO A 81 8.98 3.43 10.87
CA PRO A 81 9.29 2.80 9.59
C PRO A 81 9.93 3.76 8.57
N ALA A 82 9.70 5.06 8.69
CA ALA A 82 10.29 6.07 7.80
C ALA A 82 11.83 6.10 7.91
N THR A 83 12.38 5.72 9.07
CA THR A 83 13.82 5.73 9.36
C THR A 83 14.48 4.35 9.35
N ALA A 84 13.67 3.29 9.23
CA ALA A 84 14.15 1.91 9.21
C ALA A 84 15.04 1.64 7.98
N ARG A 85 16.09 0.83 8.19
CA ARG A 85 17.04 0.42 7.13
C ARG A 85 16.64 -0.89 6.46
N ASP A 86 16.01 -1.77 7.21
CA ASP A 86 15.43 -3.03 6.75
C ASP A 86 13.93 -3.05 7.06
N CYS A 87 13.27 -4.15 6.72
CA CYS A 87 11.85 -4.38 7.00
C CYS A 87 11.72 -5.62 7.90
N ALA A 88 12.38 -5.60 9.05
CA ALA A 88 12.23 -6.64 10.08
C ALA A 88 10.90 -6.52 10.85
N SER A 89 10.40 -5.29 11.00
CA SER A 89 9.08 -4.94 11.53
C SER A 89 8.53 -3.74 10.75
N TRP A 90 7.22 -3.49 10.86
CA TRP A 90 6.59 -2.27 10.37
C TRP A 90 5.55 -1.78 11.37
N ASP A 91 5.98 -0.97 12.34
CA ASP A 91 5.10 -0.43 13.36
C ASP A 91 4.16 0.65 12.80
N THR A 92 2.88 0.53 13.14
CA THR A 92 1.82 1.50 12.84
C THR A 92 1.19 2.00 14.12
N LEU A 93 0.82 3.27 14.13
CA LEU A 93 -0.02 3.84 15.17
C LEU A 93 -1.47 3.46 14.86
N GLU A 94 -2.07 2.65 15.72
CA GLU A 94 -3.50 2.37 15.70
C GLU A 94 -4.20 3.36 16.65
N VAL A 95 -5.18 4.10 16.13
CA VAL A 95 -5.96 5.07 16.91
C VAL A 95 -7.41 4.62 16.97
N ARG A 96 -8.03 4.73 18.15
CA ARG A 96 -9.48 4.58 18.30
C ARG A 96 -10.14 5.93 18.45
N ALA A 97 -11.01 6.26 17.50
CA ALA A 97 -11.77 7.50 17.44
C ALA A 97 -13.16 7.23 16.88
N ASP A 98 -14.20 7.83 17.48
CA ASP A 98 -15.60 7.67 17.05
C ASP A 98 -16.04 6.20 16.90
N GLY A 99 -15.60 5.35 17.83
CA GLY A 99 -15.89 3.91 17.81
C GLY A 99 -15.20 3.12 16.70
N THR A 100 -14.30 3.74 15.93
CA THR A 100 -13.58 3.14 14.81
C THR A 100 -12.08 3.07 15.09
N GLU A 101 -11.44 1.98 14.69
CA GLU A 101 -9.99 1.81 14.72
C GLU A 101 -9.39 2.17 13.36
N ARG A 102 -8.31 2.96 13.36
CA ARG A 102 -7.63 3.39 12.14
C ARG A 102 -6.14 3.15 12.28
N LEU A 103 -5.53 2.56 11.25
CA LEU A 103 -4.08 2.40 11.16
C LEU A 103 -3.46 3.61 10.47
N LEU A 104 -2.50 4.23 11.14
CA LEU A 104 -1.71 5.35 10.67
C LEU A 104 -0.26 4.93 10.59
N THR A 105 0.41 5.24 9.49
CA THR A 105 1.81 4.85 9.29
C THR A 105 2.69 6.06 8.99
N ASP A 106 3.91 6.02 9.53
CA ASP A 106 4.91 7.03 9.27
C ASP A 106 5.55 6.80 7.89
N LEU A 107 5.23 7.67 6.93
CA LEU A 107 5.87 7.72 5.61
C LEU A 107 6.76 8.97 5.43
N GLY A 108 7.20 9.58 6.53
CA GLY A 108 8.09 10.74 6.52
C GLY A 108 7.39 12.10 6.39
N GLU A 109 6.07 12.15 6.51
CA GLU A 109 5.27 13.38 6.44
C GLU A 109 4.90 13.90 7.85
N LEU A 110 4.42 15.14 7.97
CA LEU A 110 3.92 15.67 9.25
C LEU A 110 2.62 15.00 9.72
N ILE A 111 1.75 14.63 8.77
CA ILE A 111 0.55 13.84 9.06
C ILE A 111 0.82 12.41 8.62
N PRO A 112 0.72 11.41 9.51
CA PRO A 112 0.91 10.02 9.12
C PRO A 112 -0.17 9.58 8.13
N ALA A 113 0.18 8.69 7.22
CA ALA A 113 -0.74 8.23 6.19
C ALA A 113 -1.72 7.20 6.78
N ARG A 114 -3.02 7.36 6.49
CA ARG A 114 -4.04 6.35 6.84
C ARG A 114 -3.93 5.14 5.92
N LEU A 115 -3.90 3.94 6.49
CA LEU A 115 -3.95 2.68 5.76
C LEU A 115 -5.39 2.18 5.66
N THR A 116 -5.82 1.83 4.45
CA THR A 116 -7.16 1.28 4.18
C THR A 116 -7.07 0.04 3.30
N SER A 117 -8.18 -0.71 3.26
CA SER A 117 -8.34 -1.86 2.38
C SER A 117 -9.65 -1.81 1.62
N GLY A 118 -9.72 -2.56 0.52
CA GLY A 118 -10.95 -2.77 -0.25
C GLY A 118 -11.07 -1.90 -1.51
N PRO A 119 -12.21 -1.97 -2.21
CA PRO A 119 -12.40 -1.32 -3.50
C PRO A 119 -12.16 0.20 -3.43
N PRO A 120 -11.54 0.82 -4.45
CA PRO A 120 -11.24 2.26 -4.44
C PRO A 120 -12.47 3.17 -4.28
N SER A 121 -13.66 2.70 -4.63
CA SER A 121 -14.92 3.43 -4.47
C SER A 121 -15.45 3.41 -3.03
N SER A 122 -14.96 2.50 -2.18
CA SER A 122 -15.44 2.33 -0.81
C SER A 122 -14.32 1.75 0.08
N PRO A 123 -13.18 2.46 0.23
CA PRO A 123 -12.10 2.00 1.10
C PRO A 123 -12.58 1.96 2.56
N LYS A 124 -12.17 0.93 3.28
CA LYS A 124 -12.48 0.73 4.70
C LYS A 124 -11.22 0.68 5.55
N ASP A 125 -11.36 0.94 6.85
CA ASP A 125 -10.26 0.74 7.80
C ASP A 125 -9.84 -0.74 7.86
N VAL A 126 -8.54 -0.96 8.11
CA VAL A 126 -7.93 -2.28 8.22
C VAL A 126 -8.30 -2.89 9.57
N SER A 127 -9.39 -3.66 9.61
CA SER A 127 -9.92 -4.21 10.87
C SER A 127 -10.05 -5.73 10.88
N ASP A 128 -10.19 -6.38 9.72
CA ASP A 128 -10.32 -7.83 9.63
C ASP A 128 -8.98 -8.56 9.40
N ALA A 129 -8.98 -9.86 9.67
CA ALA A 129 -7.76 -10.68 9.55
C ALA A 129 -7.27 -10.82 8.10
N ALA A 130 -8.16 -10.76 7.11
CA ALA A 130 -7.80 -10.89 5.71
C ALA A 130 -7.06 -9.63 5.22
N ASP A 131 -7.53 -8.45 5.63
CA ASP A 131 -6.90 -7.17 5.36
C ASP A 131 -5.51 -7.08 6.01
N ARG A 132 -5.38 -7.49 7.28
CA ARG A 132 -4.08 -7.55 7.96
C ARG A 132 -3.11 -8.49 7.27
N ALA A 133 -3.56 -9.68 6.87
CA ALA A 133 -2.72 -10.64 6.14
C ALA A 133 -2.27 -10.10 4.77
N ALA A 134 -3.12 -9.35 4.06
CA ALA A 134 -2.76 -8.68 2.82
C ALA A 134 -1.72 -7.57 3.04
N TRP A 135 -1.89 -6.78 4.09
CA TRP A 135 -0.95 -5.72 4.48
C TRP A 135 0.40 -6.24 4.94
N ALA A 136 0.46 -7.36 5.68
CA ALA A 136 1.72 -7.98 6.08
C ALA A 136 2.65 -8.33 4.91
N ARG A 137 2.06 -8.63 3.76
CA ARG A 137 2.79 -8.94 2.53
C ARG A 137 3.08 -7.71 1.66
N THR A 138 2.49 -6.57 2.01
CA THR A 138 2.62 -5.27 1.30
C THR A 138 3.53 -4.30 2.06
N ALA A 139 3.62 -4.41 3.39
CA ALA A 139 4.26 -3.42 4.26
C ALA A 139 5.68 -3.06 3.82
N CYS A 140 6.50 -4.05 3.47
CA CYS A 140 7.88 -3.80 3.00
C CYS A 140 7.99 -3.09 1.64
N LEU A 141 6.87 -2.85 0.93
CA LEU A 141 6.83 -2.05 -0.29
C LEU A 141 6.46 -0.59 -0.01
N LEU A 142 5.95 -0.25 1.18
CA LEU A 142 5.59 1.12 1.55
C LEU A 142 6.75 2.15 1.45
N PRO A 143 8.04 1.80 1.64
CA PRO A 143 9.12 2.74 1.37
C PRO A 143 9.17 3.26 -0.06
N THR A 144 8.54 2.58 -1.01
CA THR A 144 8.49 3.03 -2.42
C THR A 144 7.53 4.19 -2.68
N VAL A 145 6.68 4.54 -1.69
CA VAL A 145 5.71 5.65 -1.81
C VAL A 145 5.94 6.76 -0.78
N ARG A 146 6.95 6.63 0.08
CA ARG A 146 7.23 7.59 1.18
C ARG A 146 7.72 8.96 0.69
N SER A 147 7.60 9.99 1.53
CA SER A 147 8.17 11.33 1.29
C SER A 147 7.61 12.06 0.06
N HIS A 148 6.30 11.90 -0.19
CA HIS A 148 5.60 12.46 -1.35
C HIS A 148 4.28 13.16 -0.97
N GLY A 149 4.14 13.59 0.28
CA GLY A 149 2.91 14.20 0.78
C GLY A 149 1.75 13.20 0.86
N VAL A 150 2.04 11.93 1.18
CA VAL A 150 1.04 10.86 1.20
C VAL A 150 0.03 11.10 2.32
N ARG A 151 -1.25 11.18 1.94
CA ARG A 151 -2.40 11.30 2.85
C ARG A 151 -2.91 9.93 3.27
N SER A 152 -2.99 9.00 2.33
CA SER A 152 -3.53 7.66 2.58
C SER A 152 -2.96 6.65 1.61
N VAL A 153 -2.96 5.38 2.01
CA VAL A 153 -2.60 4.26 1.16
C VAL A 153 -3.70 3.21 1.25
N ASN A 154 -4.36 2.95 0.12
CA ASN A 154 -5.38 1.90 0.01
C ASN A 154 -4.78 0.65 -0.62
N SER A 155 -5.04 -0.54 -0.05
CA SER A 155 -4.67 -1.83 -0.64
C SER A 155 -5.92 -2.61 -1.04
N TRP A 156 -6.12 -2.79 -2.34
CA TRP A 156 -7.30 -3.45 -2.90
C TRP A 156 -6.95 -4.79 -3.55
N GLU A 157 -7.44 -5.89 -2.99
CA GLU A 157 -7.41 -7.18 -3.68
C GLU A 157 -8.44 -7.20 -4.82
N TYR A 158 -7.98 -7.08 -6.06
CA TYR A 158 -8.85 -7.00 -7.23
C TYR A 158 -9.05 -8.36 -7.91
N ALA A 159 -8.20 -9.35 -7.64
CA ALA A 159 -8.38 -10.69 -8.18
C ALA A 159 -7.70 -11.78 -7.34
N ARG A 160 -8.24 -13.00 -7.43
CA ARG A 160 -7.64 -14.24 -6.95
C ARG A 160 -7.44 -15.17 -8.14
N GLN A 161 -6.23 -15.70 -8.31
CA GLN A 161 -5.86 -16.51 -9.47
C GLN A 161 -5.41 -17.90 -9.04
N PRO A 162 -6.15 -18.97 -9.36
CA PRO A 162 -5.63 -20.33 -9.30
C PRO A 162 -4.38 -20.45 -10.17
N LEU A 163 -3.30 -20.95 -9.59
CA LEU A 163 -2.03 -21.10 -10.28
C LEU A 163 -1.99 -22.42 -11.05
N PRO A 164 -1.36 -22.45 -12.24
CA PRO A 164 -1.16 -23.68 -12.99
C PRO A 164 -0.56 -24.80 -12.14
N GLU A 165 -0.83 -26.05 -12.54
CA GLU A 165 -0.24 -27.23 -11.92
C GLU A 165 -0.59 -27.37 -10.43
N SER A 166 -1.77 -26.91 -10.02
CA SER A 166 -2.26 -26.99 -8.63
C SER A 166 -1.32 -26.32 -7.61
N ASN A 167 -0.61 -25.26 -8.02
CA ASN A 167 0.35 -24.56 -7.17
C ASN A 167 -0.29 -23.57 -6.16
N GLY A 168 -1.58 -23.73 -5.88
CA GLY A 168 -2.36 -22.88 -4.97
C GLY A 168 -3.06 -21.71 -5.67
N THR A 169 -3.44 -20.68 -4.91
CA THR A 169 -4.11 -19.48 -5.42
C THR A 169 -3.33 -18.24 -5.04
N ALA A 170 -2.91 -17.46 -6.02
CA ALA A 170 -2.30 -16.16 -5.80
C ALA A 170 -3.36 -15.07 -5.63
N ARG A 171 -2.98 -14.00 -4.93
CA ARG A 171 -3.76 -12.76 -4.83
C ARG A 171 -3.12 -11.66 -5.67
N TRP A 172 -3.95 -10.87 -6.32
CA TRP A 172 -3.54 -9.67 -7.03
C TRP A 172 -4.09 -8.46 -6.32
N LEU A 173 -3.19 -7.55 -5.95
CA LEU A 173 -3.54 -6.35 -5.22
C LEU A 173 -3.13 -5.12 -6.00
N CYS A 174 -3.92 -4.06 -5.87
CA CYS A 174 -3.51 -2.74 -6.27
C CYS A 174 -3.39 -1.86 -5.04
N THR A 175 -2.18 -1.38 -4.76
CA THR A 175 -1.92 -0.45 -3.67
C THR A 175 -1.74 0.94 -4.25
N ARG A 176 -2.55 1.88 -3.78
CA ARG A 176 -2.56 3.25 -4.26
C ARG A 176 -2.30 4.21 -3.11
N ALA A 177 -1.22 4.98 -3.21
CA ALA A 177 -0.93 6.11 -2.34
C ALA A 177 -1.54 7.39 -2.92
N GLU A 178 -2.44 8.01 -2.17
CA GLU A 178 -3.01 9.33 -2.45
C GLU A 178 -2.20 10.41 -1.73
N THR A 179 -2.06 11.58 -2.33
CA THR A 179 -1.36 12.71 -1.73
C THR A 179 -2.34 13.80 -1.30
N TRP A 180 -1.87 14.71 -0.45
CA TRP A 180 -2.61 15.94 -0.10
C TRP A 180 -2.82 16.88 -1.28
N HIS A 181 -1.97 16.83 -2.31
CA HIS A 181 -2.07 17.73 -3.47
C HIS A 181 -3.07 17.23 -4.53
N GLY A 182 -3.51 15.96 -4.44
CA GLY A 182 -4.41 15.33 -5.41
C GLY A 182 -3.72 14.86 -6.70
N THR A 183 -2.47 15.27 -6.95
CA THR A 183 -1.56 14.68 -7.94
C THR A 183 -0.36 14.02 -7.23
N GLY A 184 0.54 13.37 -7.96
CA GLY A 184 1.67 12.62 -7.40
C GLY A 184 1.25 11.27 -6.83
N SER A 185 0.10 10.73 -7.29
CA SER A 185 -0.35 9.41 -6.92
C SER A 185 0.69 8.36 -7.30
N ARG A 186 0.84 7.33 -6.46
CA ARG A 186 1.68 6.18 -6.78
C ARG A 186 0.86 4.92 -6.67
N VAL A 187 0.98 4.07 -7.68
CA VAL A 187 0.22 2.84 -7.79
C VAL A 187 1.17 1.66 -7.97
N LEU A 188 0.96 0.62 -7.19
CA LEU A 188 1.66 -0.65 -7.28
C LEU A 188 0.65 -1.75 -7.56
N ALA A 189 0.76 -2.42 -8.72
CA ALA A 189 0.11 -3.70 -8.91
C ALA A 189 1.04 -4.80 -8.36
N GLN A 190 0.49 -5.66 -7.51
CA GLN A 190 1.23 -6.64 -6.74
C GLN A 190 0.73 -8.05 -6.98
N PHE A 191 1.66 -8.99 -6.99
CA PHE A 191 1.40 -10.42 -7.06
C PHE A 191 1.85 -11.10 -5.77
N GLN A 192 0.87 -11.64 -5.03
CA GLN A 192 1.08 -12.37 -3.80
C GLN A 192 0.89 -13.88 -4.06
N ALA A 193 1.98 -14.57 -4.41
CA ALA A 193 2.00 -16.03 -4.57
C ALA A 193 1.66 -16.76 -3.25
N PRO A 194 1.13 -18.00 -3.30
CA PRO A 194 0.99 -18.85 -2.12
C PRO A 194 2.30 -18.98 -1.34
N SER A 195 2.22 -18.82 -0.02
CA SER A 195 3.38 -18.85 0.87
C SER A 195 2.97 -19.38 2.24
N GLU A 196 3.85 -20.16 2.86
CA GLU A 196 3.71 -20.59 4.27
C GLU A 196 4.10 -19.48 5.24
N ARG A 197 5.00 -18.57 4.83
CA ARG A 197 5.34 -17.36 5.58
C ARG A 197 4.24 -16.33 5.39
N LYS A 198 3.59 -15.95 6.50
CA LYS A 198 2.47 -14.99 6.54
C LYS A 198 2.85 -13.62 5.96
N ALA A 199 4.04 -13.11 6.30
CA ALA A 199 4.58 -11.84 5.80
C ALA A 199 5.56 -12.00 4.61
N ALA A 200 5.39 -13.03 3.77
CA ALA A 200 6.21 -13.13 2.57
C ALA A 200 5.96 -11.93 1.64
N PRO A 201 6.99 -11.15 1.27
CA PRO A 201 6.81 -9.96 0.45
C PRO A 201 6.09 -10.27 -0.86
N ALA A 202 5.20 -9.38 -1.27
CA ALA A 202 4.60 -9.40 -2.60
C ALA A 202 5.65 -9.07 -3.67
N ALA A 203 5.49 -9.64 -4.86
CA ALA A 203 6.23 -9.19 -6.04
C ALA A 203 5.51 -7.97 -6.64
N ILE A 204 6.27 -6.97 -7.09
CA ILE A 204 5.71 -5.84 -7.85
C ILE A 204 5.58 -6.28 -9.30
N ALA A 205 4.34 -6.36 -9.77
CA ALA A 205 4.02 -6.70 -11.15
C ALA A 205 4.07 -5.47 -12.06
N ALA A 206 3.66 -4.31 -11.55
CA ALA A 206 3.75 -3.05 -12.26
C ALA A 206 3.74 -1.86 -11.29
N ARG A 207 4.22 -0.72 -11.76
CA ARG A 207 4.19 0.57 -11.06
C ARG A 207 3.63 1.62 -12.00
N ALA A 208 3.01 2.65 -11.45
CA ALA A 208 2.61 3.85 -12.19
C ALA A 208 2.62 5.05 -11.24
N GLU A 209 2.88 6.22 -11.80
CA GLU A 209 2.77 7.50 -11.10
C GLU A 209 1.78 8.41 -11.83
N ASP A 210 1.15 9.34 -11.12
CA ASP A 210 0.23 10.34 -11.69
C ASP A 210 -0.90 9.76 -12.55
N THR A 211 -1.40 8.58 -12.13
CA THR A 211 -2.44 7.84 -12.83
C THR A 211 -3.75 7.81 -12.05
N PRO A 212 -4.93 7.80 -12.72
CA PRO A 212 -6.21 7.56 -12.08
C PRO A 212 -6.46 6.09 -11.73
N ALA A 213 -5.61 5.17 -12.22
CA ALA A 213 -5.74 3.73 -12.01
C ALA A 213 -5.83 3.36 -10.52
N CYS A 214 -6.64 2.36 -10.22
CA CYS A 214 -6.95 1.92 -8.85
C CYS A 214 -7.49 3.04 -7.94
N GLY A 215 -7.96 4.14 -8.54
CA GLY A 215 -8.65 5.22 -7.85
C GLY A 215 -10.16 5.08 -7.98
N PRO A 216 -10.94 5.88 -7.23
CA PRO A 216 -12.40 5.87 -7.29
C PRO A 216 -12.96 6.21 -8.68
N ARG A 217 -12.22 6.99 -9.48
CA ARG A 217 -12.62 7.40 -10.84
C ARG A 217 -12.30 6.34 -11.89
N GLU A 218 -11.14 5.71 -11.79
CA GLU A 218 -10.71 4.64 -12.71
C GLU A 218 -10.23 3.42 -11.91
N PRO A 219 -11.15 2.59 -11.40
CA PRO A 219 -10.79 1.38 -10.66
C PRO A 219 -10.25 0.26 -11.57
N GLN A 220 -10.09 0.51 -12.87
CA GLN A 220 -9.59 -0.48 -13.82
C GLN A 220 -8.10 -0.70 -13.60
N VAL A 221 -7.69 -1.96 -13.46
CA VAL A 221 -6.28 -2.34 -13.38
C VAL A 221 -6.05 -3.68 -14.06
N LEU A 222 -4.92 -3.79 -14.74
CA LEU A 222 -4.40 -5.01 -15.35
C LEU A 222 -2.90 -5.06 -15.08
N ALA A 223 -2.43 -6.21 -14.61
CA ALA A 223 -1.00 -6.46 -14.45
C ALA A 223 -0.69 -7.93 -14.74
N GLY A 224 0.59 -8.23 -14.95
CA GLY A 224 1.06 -9.59 -15.15
C GLY A 224 2.47 -9.80 -14.63
N VAL A 225 2.81 -11.06 -14.44
CA VAL A 225 4.13 -11.51 -13.98
C VAL A 225 4.59 -12.69 -14.82
N LEU A 226 5.91 -12.82 -14.98
CA LEU A 226 6.52 -14.08 -15.38
C LEU A 226 6.79 -14.90 -14.13
N TRP A 227 6.10 -16.04 -13.99
CA TRP A 227 6.13 -16.87 -12.80
C TRP A 227 6.58 -18.29 -13.12
N LYS A 228 7.39 -18.87 -12.24
CA LYS A 228 7.87 -20.25 -12.34
C LYS A 228 7.09 -21.15 -11.39
N SER A 229 6.54 -22.24 -11.91
CA SER A 229 5.87 -23.25 -11.08
C SER A 229 6.86 -24.02 -10.22
N ARG A 230 6.35 -24.70 -9.19
CA ARG A 230 7.13 -25.63 -8.37
C ARG A 230 7.74 -26.78 -9.18
N ASN A 231 7.13 -27.15 -10.31
CA ASN A 231 7.68 -28.15 -11.24
C ASN A 231 8.67 -27.54 -12.25
N GLY A 232 8.98 -26.25 -12.13
CA GLY A 232 10.02 -25.59 -12.93
C GLY A 232 9.55 -25.01 -14.27
N HIS A 233 8.25 -25.05 -14.58
CA HIS A 233 7.72 -24.50 -15.83
C HIS A 233 7.41 -23.00 -15.70
N TRP A 234 7.75 -22.24 -16.74
CA TRP A 234 7.50 -20.80 -16.79
C TRP A 234 6.12 -20.49 -17.37
N TYR A 235 5.45 -19.51 -16.78
CA TYR A 235 4.14 -19.02 -17.17
C TYR A 235 4.11 -17.50 -17.17
N VAL A 236 3.48 -16.91 -18.19
CA VAL A 236 2.94 -15.55 -18.07
C VAL A 236 1.59 -15.66 -17.38
N LEU A 237 1.47 -15.03 -16.22
CA LEU A 237 0.23 -14.88 -15.48
C LEU A 237 -0.23 -13.44 -15.60
N ALA A 238 -1.53 -13.21 -15.79
CA ALA A 238 -2.11 -11.88 -15.74
C ALA A 238 -3.48 -11.90 -15.07
N ALA A 239 -3.79 -10.80 -14.41
CA ALA A 239 -5.10 -10.57 -13.84
C ALA A 239 -5.55 -9.12 -14.06
N GLY A 240 -6.83 -9.00 -14.44
CA GLY A 240 -7.58 -7.76 -14.50
C GLY A 240 -8.56 -7.64 -13.34
N SER A 241 -8.96 -6.42 -13.02
CA SER A 241 -10.06 -6.15 -12.10
C SER A 241 -11.42 -6.60 -12.65
N ASP A 242 -12.45 -6.57 -11.81
CA ASP A 242 -13.80 -7.07 -12.11
C ASP A 242 -14.47 -6.47 -13.34
N GLN A 243 -14.02 -5.29 -13.79
CA GLN A 243 -14.54 -4.63 -14.98
C GLN A 243 -14.01 -5.21 -16.30
N LEU A 244 -13.02 -6.12 -16.28
CA LEU A 244 -12.44 -6.73 -17.47
C LEU A 244 -13.13 -8.07 -17.79
N THR A 245 -13.47 -8.28 -19.06
CA THR A 245 -14.18 -9.46 -19.57
C THR A 245 -13.34 -10.34 -20.49
N SER A 246 -12.20 -9.85 -20.97
CA SER A 246 -11.20 -10.67 -21.65
C SER A 246 -9.80 -10.12 -21.40
N LEU A 247 -8.80 -11.01 -21.44
CA LEU A 247 -7.39 -10.67 -21.43
C LEU A 247 -6.68 -11.26 -22.64
N GLU A 248 -5.68 -10.54 -23.11
CA GLU A 248 -4.80 -10.98 -24.19
C GLU A 248 -3.33 -10.71 -23.83
N VAL A 249 -2.51 -11.70 -24.14
CA VAL A 249 -1.05 -11.69 -24.09
C VAL A 249 -0.55 -11.76 -25.53
N SER A 250 0.39 -10.88 -25.85
CA SER A 250 1.11 -10.88 -27.13
C SER A 250 2.61 -10.66 -26.93
N GLY A 251 3.42 -10.78 -27.99
CA GLY A 251 4.88 -10.71 -27.92
C GLY A 251 5.53 -12.07 -27.72
N GLY A 252 6.37 -12.22 -26.68
CA GLY A 252 7.12 -13.44 -26.39
C GLY A 252 6.26 -14.63 -25.93
N ALA A 253 4.98 -14.39 -25.63
CA ALA A 253 3.94 -15.39 -25.50
C ALA A 253 2.69 -14.90 -26.24
N LYS A 254 1.80 -15.82 -26.63
CA LYS A 254 0.51 -15.49 -27.23
C LYS A 254 -0.59 -16.30 -26.57
N ALA A 255 -1.58 -15.61 -26.04
CA ALA A 255 -2.77 -16.24 -25.48
C ALA A 255 -3.91 -15.23 -25.41
N HIS A 256 -5.13 -15.73 -25.52
CA HIS A 256 -6.35 -14.97 -25.30
C HIS A 256 -7.27 -15.80 -24.41
N THR A 257 -7.94 -15.15 -23.47
CA THR A 257 -8.89 -15.79 -22.58
C THR A 257 -10.16 -14.96 -22.44
N LYS A 258 -11.30 -15.65 -22.36
CA LYS A 258 -12.55 -15.02 -21.89
C LYS A 258 -12.49 -15.01 -20.37
N GLY A 259 -12.67 -13.83 -19.77
CA GLY A 259 -12.52 -13.59 -18.34
C GLY A 259 -11.33 -12.69 -18.00
N ARG A 260 -11.17 -12.42 -16.71
CA ARG A 260 -10.18 -11.48 -16.16
C ARG A 260 -8.88 -12.12 -15.66
N LEU A 261 -8.67 -13.41 -15.95
CA LEU A 261 -7.50 -14.16 -15.51
C LEU A 261 -6.90 -14.90 -16.69
N LEU A 262 -5.58 -14.81 -16.86
CA LEU A 262 -4.84 -15.46 -17.92
C LEU A 262 -3.64 -16.19 -17.32
N ALA A 263 -3.42 -17.42 -17.78
CA ALA A 263 -2.19 -18.17 -17.57
C ALA A 263 -1.81 -18.85 -18.87
N THR A 264 -0.60 -18.59 -19.37
CA THR A 264 -0.07 -19.25 -20.57
C THR A 264 1.37 -19.65 -20.37
N ARG A 265 1.75 -20.80 -20.94
CA ARG A 265 3.12 -21.31 -20.84
C ARG A 265 4.06 -20.35 -21.59
N ALA A 266 5.22 -20.11 -21.00
CA ALA A 266 6.23 -19.19 -21.51
C ALA A 266 7.63 -19.79 -21.35
N LYS A 267 8.64 -19.05 -21.79
CA LYS A 267 10.05 -19.37 -21.52
C LYS A 267 10.58 -18.44 -20.43
N GLU A 268 11.71 -18.81 -19.87
CA GLU A 268 12.45 -17.90 -18.99
C GLU A 268 12.78 -16.60 -19.73
N GLY A 269 12.65 -15.46 -19.06
CA GLY A 269 12.91 -14.14 -19.64
C GLY A 269 11.89 -13.69 -20.71
N THR A 270 10.73 -14.34 -20.85
CA THR A 270 9.69 -13.88 -21.78
C THR A 270 9.17 -12.49 -21.40
N GLU A 271 9.31 -11.55 -22.33
CA GLU A 271 8.62 -10.26 -22.31
C GLU A 271 7.29 -10.37 -23.07
N ALA A 272 6.21 -9.91 -22.44
CA ALA A 272 4.87 -9.99 -23.00
C ALA A 272 4.14 -8.65 -22.85
N ALA A 273 3.41 -8.26 -23.90
CA ALA A 273 2.48 -7.16 -23.84
C ALA A 273 1.10 -7.66 -23.41
N LEU A 274 0.48 -6.90 -22.52
CA LEU A 274 -0.79 -7.24 -21.87
C LEU A 274 -1.83 -6.16 -22.15
N TYR A 275 -3.01 -6.61 -22.56
CA TYR A 275 -4.19 -5.77 -22.58
C TYR A 275 -5.44 -6.58 -22.29
N GLY A 276 -6.45 -5.90 -21.79
CA GLY A 276 -7.77 -6.45 -21.54
C GLY A 276 -8.84 -5.62 -22.20
N ARG A 277 -10.07 -6.14 -22.15
CA ARG A 277 -11.26 -5.43 -22.63
C ARG A 277 -12.34 -5.42 -21.58
N THR A 278 -13.09 -4.33 -21.54
CA THR A 278 -14.32 -4.18 -20.76
C THR A 278 -15.54 -4.74 -21.54
N PRO A 279 -16.73 -4.85 -20.92
CA PRO A 279 -17.94 -5.30 -21.61
C PRO A 279 -18.30 -4.52 -22.88
N ASN A 280 -18.00 -3.21 -22.91
CA ASN A 280 -18.23 -2.35 -24.07
C ASN A 280 -17.07 -2.35 -25.09
N GLY A 281 -16.09 -3.24 -24.93
CA GLY A 281 -14.96 -3.40 -25.86
C GLY A 281 -13.81 -2.40 -25.69
N LYS A 282 -13.92 -1.43 -24.75
CA LYS A 282 -12.82 -0.49 -24.43
C LYS A 282 -11.59 -1.30 -24.02
N ARG A 283 -10.46 -0.98 -24.66
CA ARG A 283 -9.16 -1.57 -24.33
C ARG A 283 -8.62 -0.95 -23.04
N VAL A 284 -8.09 -1.79 -22.17
CA VAL A 284 -7.36 -1.42 -20.96
C VAL A 284 -5.97 -2.03 -21.07
N ASP A 285 -4.93 -1.20 -21.13
CA ASP A 285 -3.56 -1.68 -21.15
C ASP A 285 -3.11 -2.06 -19.74
N ALA A 286 -2.05 -2.87 -19.63
CA ALA A 286 -1.42 -3.10 -18.33
C ALA A 286 -0.89 -1.80 -17.72
N LEU A 287 -0.93 -1.76 -16.38
CA LEU A 287 -0.38 -0.67 -15.58
C LEU A 287 1.11 -0.47 -15.92
N ARG A 288 1.52 0.80 -16.06
CA ARG A 288 2.89 1.22 -16.42
C ARG A 288 3.18 2.63 -15.93
#